data_AF-A0A8H5QXI4-F1
#
_entry.id   AF-A0A8H5QXI4-F1
#
_cell.length_a   1.000
_cell.length_b   1.000
_cell.length_c   1.000
_cell.angle_alpha   90.00
_cell.angle_beta   90.00
_cell.angle_gamma   90.00
#
_symmetry.space_group_name_H-M   'P 1'
#
loop_
_entity.id
_entity.type
_entity.pdbx_description
1 polymer ?
#
loop_
_entity_poly.entity_id
_entity_poly.type
_entity_poly.pdbx_seq_one_letter_code
_entity_poly.pdbx_strand_id
1 'polypeptide(L)'
;MGLMTFAGLGRNIWTLDDSTITTFQIYLLVVQYAYVLSLCLIKLSILYFFLRTFPDPKFRLIIKYTIAFNIVTTIIVTICGALQRQPIHLLWDGWKDYPPRGKTLNIPAIIFFHAGVNIALDIWMFALPLTQLYSLGLQPKKKAGVMVIFGVGIL
;
A
#
# COMPACT_ATOMS: atom_id res chain seq x y z
N MET A 1 -15.38 -8.47 -2.98
CA MET A 1 -15.89 -8.93 -1.66
C MET A 1 -16.75 -10.20 -1.76
N GLY A 2 -17.64 -10.35 -2.75
CA GLY A 2 -18.55 -11.52 -2.84
C GLY A 2 -17.89 -12.91 -2.85
N LEU A 3 -16.72 -13.07 -3.47
CA LEU A 3 -16.03 -14.38 -3.51
C LEU A 3 -15.49 -14.84 -2.15
N MET A 4 -15.09 -13.92 -1.27
CA MET A 4 -14.58 -14.26 0.07
C MET A 4 -15.70 -14.66 1.03
N THR A 5 -16.89 -14.07 0.89
CA THR A 5 -18.07 -14.47 1.65
C THR A 5 -18.55 -15.88 1.30
N PHE A 6 -18.42 -16.30 0.04
CA PHE A 6 -18.67 -17.71 -0.36
C PHE A 6 -17.60 -18.67 0.19
N ALA A 7 -16.36 -18.19 0.38
CA ALA A 7 -15.27 -18.94 0.99
C ALA A 7 -15.29 -18.92 2.54
N GLY A 8 -16.40 -18.51 3.17
CA GLY A 8 -16.57 -18.61 4.63
C GLY A 8 -16.14 -17.39 5.46
N LEU A 9 -15.87 -16.24 4.83
CA LEU A 9 -15.58 -14.98 5.56
C LEU A 9 -16.69 -14.68 6.58
N GLY A 10 -16.34 -14.66 7.87
CA GLY A 10 -17.27 -14.41 8.98
C GLY A 10 -17.87 -15.65 9.65
N ARG A 11 -17.55 -16.86 9.19
CA ARG A 11 -17.91 -18.13 9.86
C ARG A 11 -16.76 -18.65 10.71
N ASN A 12 -17.10 -19.43 11.74
CA ASN A 12 -16.11 -20.02 12.63
C ASN A 12 -15.29 -21.07 11.86
N ILE A 13 -13.95 -21.04 11.97
CA ILE A 13 -13.08 -21.87 11.13
C ILE A 13 -13.33 -23.37 11.30
N TRP A 14 -13.77 -23.78 12.48
CA TRP A 14 -14.16 -25.15 12.83
C TRP A 14 -15.40 -25.68 12.08
N THR A 15 -16.14 -24.81 11.40
CA THR A 15 -17.35 -25.17 10.63
C THR A 15 -17.11 -25.25 9.13
N LEU A 16 -15.89 -24.98 8.68
CA LEU A 16 -15.51 -24.93 7.28
C LEU A 16 -14.72 -26.17 6.88
N ASP A 17 -14.96 -26.63 5.66
CA ASP A 17 -14.19 -27.73 5.07
C ASP A 17 -12.74 -27.28 4.79
N ASP A 18 -11.80 -28.21 4.89
CA ASP A 18 -10.37 -27.97 4.72
C ASP A 18 -10.02 -27.31 3.37
N SER A 19 -10.75 -27.70 2.32
CA SER A 19 -10.60 -27.11 0.99
C SER A 19 -11.00 -25.63 0.97
N THR A 20 -12.06 -25.27 1.70
CA THR A 20 -12.59 -23.91 1.79
C THR A 20 -11.62 -23.00 2.54
N ILE A 21 -11.01 -23.50 3.62
CA ILE A 21 -10.01 -22.75 4.40
C ILE A 21 -8.78 -22.44 3.54
N THR A 22 -8.30 -23.44 2.78
CA THR A 22 -7.13 -23.27 1.90
C THR A 22 -7.42 -22.25 0.79
N THR A 23 -8.59 -22.35 0.14
CA THR A 23 -9.03 -21.39 -0.88
C THR A 23 -9.17 -19.99 -0.30
N PHE A 24 -9.69 -19.85 0.91
CA PHE A 24 -9.79 -18.58 1.61
C PHE A 24 -8.41 -17.93 1.85
N GLN A 25 -7.41 -18.70 2.29
CA GLN A 25 -6.04 -18.21 2.48
C GLN A 25 -5.42 -17.73 1.16
N ILE A 26 -5.64 -18.44 0.05
CA ILE A 26 -5.17 -18.02 -1.28
C ILE A 26 -5.83 -16.69 -1.68
N TYR A 27 -7.14 -16.56 -1.51
CA TYR A 27 -7.84 -15.28 -1.80
C TYR A 27 -7.32 -14.13 -0.93
N LEU A 28 -7.06 -14.36 0.35
CA LEU A 28 -6.47 -13.35 1.23
C LEU A 28 -5.12 -12.86 0.72
N LEU A 29 -4.24 -13.77 0.29
CA LEU A 29 -2.95 -13.41 -0.27
C LEU A 29 -3.10 -12.55 -1.53
N VAL A 30 -3.97 -12.95 -2.45
CA VAL A 30 -4.23 -12.18 -3.69
C VAL A 30 -4.72 -10.77 -3.36
N VAL A 31 -5.70 -10.66 -2.44
CA VAL A 31 -6.23 -9.36 -2.01
C VAL A 31 -5.16 -8.51 -1.33
N GLN A 32 -4.30 -9.12 -0.50
CA GLN A 32 -3.20 -8.43 0.17
C GLN A 32 -2.21 -7.82 -0.83
N TYR A 33 -1.76 -8.59 -1.83
CA TYR A 33 -0.84 -8.07 -2.85
C TYR A 33 -1.50 -7.02 -3.74
N ALA A 34 -2.75 -7.26 -4.16
CA ALA A 34 -3.52 -6.29 -4.93
C ALA A 34 -3.66 -4.96 -4.17
N TYR A 35 -3.95 -5.01 -2.87
CA TYR A 35 -4.07 -3.84 -2.01
C TYR A 35 -2.75 -3.05 -1.91
N VAL A 36 -1.64 -3.73 -1.64
CA VAL A 36 -0.29 -3.11 -1.58
C VAL A 36 0.06 -2.44 -2.92
N LEU A 37 -0.23 -3.10 -4.04
CA LEU A 37 0.00 -2.55 -5.37
C LEU A 37 -0.90 -1.34 -5.65
N SER A 38 -2.19 -1.40 -5.29
CA SER A 38 -3.13 -0.29 -5.45
C SER A 38 -2.67 0.95 -4.69
N LEU A 39 -2.24 0.81 -3.43
CA LEU A 39 -1.68 1.91 -2.64
C LEU A 39 -0.47 2.55 -3.33
N CYS A 40 0.45 1.73 -3.83
CA CYS A 40 1.62 2.21 -4.55
C CYS A 40 1.24 3.00 -5.82
N LEU A 41 0.33 2.46 -6.63
CA LEU A 41 -0.13 3.09 -7.88
C LEU A 41 -0.85 4.42 -7.64
N ILE A 42 -1.69 4.51 -6.60
CA ILE A 42 -2.38 5.76 -6.23
C ILE A 42 -1.35 6.84 -5.89
N LYS A 43 -0.36 6.51 -5.04
CA LYS A 43 0.69 7.46 -4.66
C LYS A 43 1.54 7.89 -5.86
N LEU A 44 1.89 6.94 -6.74
CA LEU A 44 2.62 7.24 -7.98
C LEU A 44 1.82 8.20 -8.88
N SER A 45 0.52 7.97 -9.07
CA SER A 45 -0.35 8.84 -9.87
C SER A 45 -0.29 10.30 -9.37
N ILE A 46 -0.43 10.50 -8.06
CA ILE A 46 -0.38 11.83 -7.42
C ILE A 46 1.01 12.46 -7.57
N LEU A 47 2.09 11.71 -7.32
CA LEU A 47 3.46 12.22 -7.44
C LEU A 47 3.82 12.61 -8.88
N TYR A 48 3.41 11.81 -9.87
CA TYR A 48 3.56 12.16 -11.29
C TYR A 48 2.74 13.38 -11.66
N PHE A 49 1.53 13.52 -11.10
CA PHE A 49 0.73 14.72 -11.26
C PHE A 49 1.45 15.97 -10.72
N PHE A 50 2.16 15.88 -9.58
CA PHE A 50 2.98 16.98 -9.08
C PHE A 50 4.18 17.30 -9.98
N LEU A 51 4.88 16.27 -10.51
CA LEU A 51 5.99 16.48 -11.44
C LEU A 51 5.59 17.20 -12.73
N ARG A 52 4.34 17.02 -13.18
CA ARG A 52 3.79 17.68 -14.36
C ARG A 52 3.35 19.12 -14.06
N THR A 53 2.78 19.35 -12.88
CA THR A 53 2.20 20.64 -12.49
C THR A 53 3.25 21.67 -12.11
N PHE A 54 4.29 21.26 -11.38
CA PHE A 54 5.29 22.17 -10.83
C PHE A 54 6.62 22.10 -11.59
N PRO A 55 7.07 23.21 -12.21
CA PRO A 55 8.31 23.22 -12.99
C PRO A 55 9.59 23.37 -12.15
N ASP A 56 9.49 23.67 -10.84
CA ASP A 56 10.66 23.93 -9.98
C ASP A 56 11.63 22.73 -9.92
N PRO A 57 12.91 22.87 -10.33
CA PRO A 57 13.86 21.76 -10.40
C PRO A 57 14.15 21.14 -9.02
N LYS A 58 14.19 21.93 -7.94
CA LYS A 58 14.42 21.39 -6.58
C LYS A 58 13.25 20.53 -6.13
N PHE A 59 12.03 21.03 -6.31
CA PHE A 59 10.81 20.28 -6.01
C PHE A 59 10.69 19.00 -6.83
N ARG A 60 11.01 19.04 -8.12
CA ARG A 60 11.01 17.85 -8.99
C ARG A 60 12.00 16.79 -8.52
N LEU A 61 13.15 17.19 -7.99
CA LEU A 61 14.13 16.26 -7.42
C LEU A 61 13.57 15.56 -6.17
N ILE A 62 12.96 16.31 -5.25
CA ILE A 62 12.31 15.77 -4.04
C ILE A 62 11.22 14.75 -4.40
N ILE A 63 10.37 15.06 -5.40
CA ILE A 63 9.33 14.13 -5.84
C ILE A 63 9.93 12.86 -6.44
N LYS A 64 10.97 12.96 -7.27
CA LYS A 64 11.65 11.77 -7.83
C LYS A 64 12.21 10.86 -6.74
N TYR A 65 12.80 11.43 -5.69
CA TYR A 65 13.23 10.64 -4.53
C TYR A 65 12.05 10.00 -3.79
N THR A 66 10.94 10.72 -3.64
CA THR A 66 9.72 10.18 -3.02
C THR A 66 9.12 9.03 -3.83
N ILE A 67 9.12 9.14 -5.17
CA ILE A 67 8.70 8.05 -6.09
C ILE A 67 9.59 6.82 -5.91
N ALA A 68 10.91 7.01 -5.95
CA ALA A 68 11.87 5.92 -5.79
C ALA A 68 11.69 5.23 -4.42
N PHE A 69 11.56 6.02 -3.36
CA PHE A 69 11.31 5.50 -2.02
C PHE A 69 10.03 4.66 -1.94
N ASN A 70 8.91 5.17 -2.46
CA ASN A 70 7.63 4.45 -2.48
C ASN A 70 7.71 3.11 -3.22
N ILE A 71 8.39 3.07 -4.38
CA ILE A 71 8.59 1.84 -5.15
C ILE A 71 9.45 0.85 -4.36
N VAL A 72 10.58 1.30 -3.80
CA VAL A 72 11.49 0.44 -3.03
C VAL A 72 10.79 -0.15 -1.81
N THR A 73 10.05 0.65 -1.04
CA THR A 73 9.31 0.14 0.13
C THR A 73 8.24 -0.87 -0.26
N THR A 74 7.55 -0.65 -1.39
CA THR A 74 6.55 -1.59 -1.92
C THR A 74 7.18 -2.93 -2.30
N ILE A 75 8.34 -2.91 -2.98
CA ILE A 75 9.08 -4.11 -3.37
C ILE A 75 9.53 -4.88 -2.13
N ILE A 76 10.13 -4.21 -1.14
CA ILE A 76 10.60 -4.84 0.10
C ILE A 76 9.44 -5.53 0.82
N VAL A 77 8.31 -4.83 1.01
CA VAL A 77 7.15 -5.41 1.71
C VAL A 77 6.54 -6.57 0.93
N THR A 78 6.52 -6.50 -0.41
CA THR A 78 6.07 -7.61 -1.27
C THR A 78 6.96 -8.84 -1.10
N ILE A 79 8.28 -8.67 -1.08
CA ILE A 79 9.24 -9.76 -0.84
C ILE A 79 9.07 -10.33 0.58
N CYS A 80 8.95 -9.48 1.60
CA CYS A 80 8.70 -9.93 2.97
C CYS A 80 7.36 -10.68 3.09
N GLY A 81 6.33 -10.28 2.36
CA GLY A 81 5.05 -10.99 2.25
C GLY A 81 5.21 -12.36 1.58
N ALA A 82 6.02 -12.46 0.53
CA ALA A 82 6.27 -13.74 -0.16
C ALA A 82 7.08 -14.71 0.73
N LEU A 83 7.99 -14.17 1.55
CA LEU A 83 8.84 -14.92 2.46
C LEU A 83 8.26 -15.04 3.88
N GLN A 84 6.99 -14.66 4.07
CA GLN A 84 6.35 -14.57 5.39
C GLN A 84 6.32 -15.91 6.12
N ARG A 85 6.25 -17.02 5.37
CA ARG A 85 6.42 -18.40 5.86
C ARG A 85 7.38 -19.15 4.95
N GLN A 86 8.21 -20.01 5.55
CA GLN A 86 9.14 -20.88 4.85
C GLN A 86 8.98 -22.32 5.33
N PRO A 87 8.77 -23.31 4.44
CA PRO A 87 8.62 -23.21 2.98
C PRO A 87 7.35 -22.49 2.48
N ILE A 88 7.38 -21.97 1.24
CA ILE A 88 6.34 -21.10 0.64
C ILE A 88 4.95 -21.77 0.60
N HIS A 89 4.87 -23.09 0.45
CA HIS A 89 3.58 -23.80 0.44
C HIS A 89 2.80 -23.64 1.76
N LEU A 90 3.49 -23.34 2.86
CA LEU A 90 2.86 -23.10 4.15
C LEU A 90 2.14 -21.76 4.24
N LEU A 91 2.23 -20.89 3.22
CA LEU A 91 1.41 -19.67 3.18
C LEU A 91 -0.09 -20.00 3.10
N TRP A 92 -0.48 -21.07 2.40
CA TRP A 92 -1.87 -21.47 2.23
C TRP A 92 -2.22 -22.80 2.91
N ASP A 93 -1.25 -23.70 3.12
CA ASP A 93 -1.47 -24.98 3.82
C ASP A 93 -1.05 -24.96 5.30
N GLY A 94 -0.37 -23.91 5.75
CA GLY A 94 0.20 -23.85 7.10
C GLY A 94 -0.79 -23.73 8.25
N TRP A 95 -2.09 -23.79 7.97
CA TRP A 95 -3.16 -23.89 8.96
C TRP A 95 -3.49 -25.34 9.35
N LYS A 96 -3.03 -26.33 8.56
CA LYS A 96 -3.30 -27.77 8.77
C LYS A 96 -2.48 -28.42 9.88
N ASP A 97 -1.31 -27.87 10.22
CA ASP A 97 -0.40 -28.42 11.23
C ASP A 97 -0.46 -27.62 12.54
N TYR A 98 -0.61 -28.32 13.68
CA TYR A 98 -0.39 -27.75 15.02
C TYR A 98 0.68 -28.56 15.79
N PRO A 99 1.81 -27.96 16.20
CA PRO A 99 2.22 -26.57 15.96
C PRO A 99 2.54 -26.30 14.48
N PRO A 100 2.34 -25.07 14.00
CA PRO A 100 2.61 -24.71 12.62
C PRO A 100 4.09 -24.97 12.30
N ARG A 101 4.35 -25.83 11.31
CA ARG A 101 5.72 -26.10 10.84
C ARG A 101 6.29 -24.89 10.11
N GLY A 102 7.61 -24.84 10.00
CA GLY A 102 8.33 -23.81 9.23
C GLY A 102 8.78 -22.59 10.02
N LYS A 103 9.60 -21.75 9.38
CA LYS A 103 10.01 -20.45 9.94
C LYS A 103 9.02 -19.38 9.51
N THR A 104 8.59 -18.54 10.44
CA THR A 104 7.66 -17.44 10.23
C THR A 104 8.37 -16.11 10.48
N LEU A 105 8.11 -15.13 9.61
CA LEU A 105 8.45 -13.75 9.89
C LEU A 105 7.40 -13.14 10.84
N ASN A 106 7.79 -12.08 11.55
CA ASN A 106 6.88 -11.34 12.41
C ASN A 106 5.88 -10.55 11.54
N ILE A 107 4.74 -11.18 11.23
CA ILE A 107 3.70 -10.60 10.37
C ILE A 107 3.18 -9.27 10.92
N PRO A 108 2.82 -9.14 12.22
CA PRO A 108 2.42 -7.86 12.78
C PRO A 108 3.46 -6.77 12.56
N ALA A 109 4.75 -7.05 12.77
CA ALA A 109 5.80 -6.06 12.58
C ALA A 109 5.88 -5.56 11.13
N ILE A 110 5.77 -6.46 10.14
CA ILE A 110 5.76 -6.09 8.72
C ILE A 110 4.54 -5.22 8.39
N ILE A 111 3.36 -5.60 8.88
CA ILE A 111 2.12 -4.85 8.65
C ILE A 111 2.19 -3.46 9.26
N PHE A 112 2.59 -3.35 10.54
CA PHE A 112 2.69 -2.06 11.22
C PHE A 112 3.75 -1.16 10.59
N PHE A 113 4.88 -1.72 10.18
CA PHE A 113 5.90 -0.98 9.43
C PHE A 113 5.34 -0.43 8.11
N HIS A 114 4.72 -1.28 7.30
CA HIS A 114 4.15 -0.86 6.02
C HIS A 114 3.05 0.19 6.20
N ALA A 115 2.17 0.01 7.18
CA ALA A 115 1.11 0.97 7.50
C ALA A 115 1.69 2.33 7.94
N GLY A 116 2.67 2.33 8.84
CA GLY A 116 3.34 3.54 9.31
C GLY A 116 4.02 4.31 8.19
N VAL A 117 4.75 3.62 7.31
CA VAL A 117 5.40 4.23 6.14
C VAL A 117 4.37 4.82 5.17
N ASN A 118 3.27 4.11 4.91
CA ASN A 118 2.23 4.61 4.00
C ASN A 118 1.58 5.89 4.54
N ILE A 119 1.21 5.91 5.83
CA ILE A 119 0.62 7.09 6.48
C ILE A 119 1.60 8.26 6.47
N ALA A 120 2.86 8.01 6.82
CA ALA A 120 3.89 9.05 6.79
C ALA A 120 4.05 9.65 5.37
N LEU A 121 4.00 8.81 4.33
CA LEU A 121 4.01 9.26 2.95
C LEU A 121 2.77 10.08 2.57
N ASP A 122 1.59 9.73 3.07
CA ASP A 122 0.37 10.52 2.81
C ASP A 122 0.47 11.92 3.42
N ILE A 123 0.92 12.03 4.67
CA ILE A 123 1.15 13.31 5.34
C ILE A 123 2.22 14.11 4.59
N TRP A 124 3.32 13.47 4.19
CA TRP A 124 4.38 14.10 3.41
C TRP A 124 3.86 14.64 2.07
N MET A 125 3.09 13.84 1.33
CA MET A 125 2.51 14.22 0.05
C MET A 125 1.50 15.36 0.17
N PHE A 126 0.81 15.46 1.31
CA PHE A 126 -0.03 16.61 1.64
C PHE A 126 0.78 17.87 1.96
N ALA A 127 1.94 17.74 2.61
CA ALA A 127 2.81 18.87 2.94
C ALA A 127 3.54 19.47 1.71
N LEU A 128 3.95 18.62 0.75
CA LEU A 128 4.64 19.03 -0.49
C LEU A 128 4.02 20.23 -1.23
N PRO A 129 2.72 20.23 -1.62
CA PRO A 129 2.08 21.36 -2.30
C PRO A 129 2.06 22.63 -1.43
N LEU A 130 1.92 22.50 -0.11
CA LEU A 130 1.86 23.63 0.82
C LEU A 130 3.21 24.35 0.83
N THR A 131 4.32 23.61 0.87
CA THR A 131 5.66 24.24 0.81
C THR A 131 5.88 25.03 -0.48
N GLN A 132 5.35 24.57 -1.62
CA GLN A 132 5.42 25.31 -2.88
C GLN A 132 4.50 26.54 -2.90
N LEU A 133 3.33 26.47 -2.25
CA LEU A 133 2.41 27.60 -2.09
C LEU A 133 3.00 28.74 -1.26
N TYR A 134 3.86 28.44 -0.28
CA TYR A 134 4.58 29.44 0.51
C TYR A 134 5.88 29.91 -0.16
N SER A 135 6.58 29.02 -0.85
CA SER A 135 7.89 29.33 -1.46
C SER A 135 7.79 30.08 -2.78
N LEU A 136 6.73 29.90 -3.56
CA LEU A 136 6.54 30.60 -4.81
C LEU A 136 5.47 31.68 -4.62
N GLY A 137 5.85 32.95 -4.78
CA GLY A 137 4.94 34.07 -5.03
C GLY A 137 4.20 33.91 -6.37
N LEU A 138 3.49 32.80 -6.55
CA LEU A 138 2.76 32.42 -7.74
C LEU A 138 1.51 33.29 -7.92
N GLN A 139 1.25 33.69 -9.15
CA GLN A 139 0.03 34.40 -9.52
C GLN A 139 -1.22 33.57 -9.15
N PRO A 140 -2.28 34.19 -8.59
CA PRO A 140 -3.41 33.51 -7.95
C PRO A 140 -4.16 32.50 -8.85
N LYS A 141 -4.08 32.63 -10.18
CA LYS A 141 -4.67 31.69 -11.14
C LYS A 141 -4.06 30.27 -11.08
N LYS A 142 -2.75 30.14 -10.82
CA LYS A 142 -2.09 28.84 -10.68
C LYS A 142 -2.32 28.23 -9.29
N LYS A 143 -2.47 29.08 -8.28
CA LYS A 143 -2.85 28.73 -6.90
C LYS A 143 -4.26 28.11 -6.85
N ALA A 144 -5.20 28.64 -7.63
CA ALA A 144 -6.56 28.10 -7.74
C ALA A 144 -6.61 26.69 -8.38
N GLY A 145 -5.84 26.43 -9.44
CA GLY A 145 -5.81 25.11 -10.08
C GLY A 145 -5.29 24.00 -9.16
N VAL A 146 -4.27 24.28 -8.36
CA VAL A 146 -3.75 23.35 -7.35
C VAL A 146 -4.77 23.11 -6.23
N MET A 147 -5.43 24.17 -5.72
CA MET A 147 -6.45 24.02 -4.69
C MET A 147 -7.70 23.27 -5.17
N VAL A 148 -8.12 23.44 -6.43
CA VAL A 148 -9.26 22.69 -7.00
C VAL A 148 -8.92 21.20 -7.11
N ILE A 149 -7.71 20.85 -7.53
CA ILE A 149 -7.31 19.44 -7.68
C ILE A 149 -7.12 18.77 -6.31
N PHE A 150 -6.61 19.49 -5.32
CA PHE A 150 -6.59 19.02 -3.93
C PHE A 150 -7.98 18.91 -3.30
N GLY A 151 -8.89 19.83 -3.62
CA GLY A 151 -10.27 19.80 -3.13
C GLY A 151 -11.10 18.67 -3.73
N VAL A 152 -10.88 18.33 -5.01
CA VAL A 152 -11.58 17.22 -5.68
C VAL A 152 -11.05 15.86 -5.22
N GLY A 153 -9.77 15.74 -4.87
CA GLY A 153 -9.19 14.49 -4.33
C GLY A 153 -9.60 14.14 -2.90
N ILE A 154 -10.26 15.08 -2.19
CA ILE A 154 -10.78 14.89 -0.81
C ILE A 154 -12.25 14.43 -0.81
N LEU A 155 -12.94 14.53 -1.95
CA LEU A 155 -14.37 14.21 -2.14
C LEU A 155 -14.59 12.77 -2.61
#